data_AF-A0A7V9BVB9-F1
#
_entry.id   AF-A0A7V9BVB9-F1
#
_cell.length_a   1.000
_cell.length_b   1.000
_cell.length_c   1.000
_cell.angle_alpha   90.00
_cell.angle_beta   90.00
_cell.angle_gamma   90.00
#
_symmetry.space_group_name_H-M   'P 1'
#
loop_
_entity.id
_entity.type
_entity.pdbx_description
1 polymer ?
#
loop_
_entity_poly.entity_id
_entity_poly.type
_entity_poly.pdbx_seq_one_letter_code
_entity_poly.pdbx_strand_id
1 'polypeptide(L)'
;MLAAGAAATAALAVAGCATYRADSGSGGSAPEPAQSGGGQGTASGSGGAGSSSADGAGGGSAGGASAGGTSLGSASDVPVGGGKVFSDQKVVVTQPQAGNFRAFSSVCTHQGCSVNEIADGTINCPCHGSKFSVADGSVAEGPAKRPLAAKQVTNDGGTLKLS
;
A
#
# COMPACT_ATOMS: atom_id res chain seq x y z
N MET A 1 38.07 -29.75 -23.48
CA MET A 1 38.83 -30.66 -22.59
C MET A 1 38.85 -30.06 -21.21
N LEU A 2 38.67 -30.87 -20.16
CA LEU A 2 38.88 -30.58 -18.73
C LEU A 2 38.12 -29.35 -18.13
N ALA A 3 37.67 -29.37 -16.86
CA ALA A 3 37.73 -30.43 -15.85
C ALA A 3 36.41 -30.48 -15.04
N ALA A 4 36.05 -31.67 -14.58
CA ALA A 4 35.08 -31.83 -13.51
C ALA A 4 35.74 -31.56 -12.15
N GLY A 5 34.99 -31.03 -11.20
CA GLY A 5 35.38 -30.89 -9.79
C GLY A 5 34.15 -31.09 -8.92
N ALA A 6 34.12 -32.19 -8.17
CA ALA A 6 33.01 -32.58 -7.31
C ALA A 6 33.47 -32.68 -5.84
N ALA A 7 32.50 -32.91 -4.95
CA ALA A 7 32.65 -33.19 -3.51
C ALA A 7 33.00 -31.98 -2.61
N ALA A 8 32.56 -31.92 -1.34
CA ALA A 8 31.44 -32.61 -0.68
C ALA A 8 31.08 -31.93 0.66
N THR A 9 29.84 -32.16 1.11
CA THR A 9 29.36 -32.23 2.52
C THR A 9 30.05 -31.41 3.62
N ALA A 10 29.25 -30.54 4.26
CA ALA A 10 29.26 -30.40 5.72
C ALA A 10 27.83 -30.14 6.22
N ALA A 11 27.22 -31.13 6.86
CA ALA A 11 25.94 -30.96 7.55
C ALA A 11 26.22 -30.69 9.03
N LEU A 12 25.69 -29.59 9.56
CA LEU A 12 25.66 -29.30 11.00
C LEU A 12 24.22 -28.99 11.39
N ALA A 13 23.49 -30.03 11.78
CA ALA A 13 22.21 -29.88 12.46
C ALA A 13 22.47 -29.50 13.92
N VAL A 14 21.92 -28.37 14.37
CA VAL A 14 21.78 -28.05 15.79
C VAL A 14 20.31 -27.93 16.10
N ALA A 15 19.74 -29.00 16.67
CA ALA A 15 18.38 -28.99 17.18
C ALA A 15 18.34 -28.24 18.52
N GLY A 16 17.88 -26.98 18.50
CA GLY A 16 17.69 -26.16 19.69
C GLY A 16 16.23 -26.16 20.17
N CYS A 17 15.83 -27.15 20.97
CA CYS A 17 14.53 -27.18 21.62
C CYS A 17 14.50 -26.31 22.89
N ALA A 18 14.30 -25.00 22.72
CA ALA A 18 14.09 -24.07 23.83
C ALA A 18 12.63 -24.11 24.34
N THR A 19 12.35 -25.01 25.28
CA THR A 19 11.09 -25.02 26.04
C THR A 19 11.07 -23.86 27.04
N TYR A 20 10.64 -22.67 26.61
CA TYR A 20 10.38 -21.59 27.55
C TYR A 20 9.23 -22.00 28.48
N ARG A 21 9.51 -22.07 29.78
CA ARG A 21 8.51 -22.42 30.79
C ARG A 21 7.61 -21.23 31.05
N ALA A 22 6.32 -21.50 31.19
CA ALA A 22 5.44 -20.60 31.91
C ALA A 22 5.82 -20.59 33.39
N ASP A 23 5.93 -19.40 33.95
CA ASP A 23 5.85 -19.13 35.38
C ASP A 23 4.65 -18.19 35.61
N SER A 24 3.92 -18.41 36.70
CA SER A 24 2.61 -17.82 36.94
C SER A 24 2.52 -17.25 38.36
N GLY A 25 2.39 -15.93 38.45
CA GLY A 25 1.90 -15.24 39.65
C GLY A 25 2.54 -13.87 39.88
N SER A 26 1.98 -12.99 40.71
CA SER A 26 0.62 -12.96 41.28
C SER A 26 0.38 -11.59 41.93
N GLY A 27 -0.85 -11.07 41.83
CA GLY A 27 -1.31 -9.87 42.55
C GLY A 27 -1.03 -8.53 41.84
N GLY A 28 -1.88 -7.52 41.96
CA GLY A 28 -3.18 -7.50 42.65
C GLY A 28 -3.74 -6.08 42.84
N SER A 29 -5.00 -6.00 43.27
CA SER A 29 -5.71 -4.80 43.77
C SER A 29 -6.23 -3.78 42.74
N ALA A 30 -7.55 -3.85 42.48
CA ALA A 30 -8.39 -2.69 42.21
C ALA A 30 -8.65 -1.89 43.51
N PRO A 31 -9.12 -0.63 43.43
CA PRO A 31 -10.55 -0.35 43.67
C PRO A 31 -11.12 0.70 42.68
N GLU A 32 -12.27 0.45 42.03
CA GLU A 32 -13.65 0.85 42.40
C GLU A 32 -14.16 2.12 41.66
N PRO A 33 -15.49 2.31 41.48
CA PRO A 33 -16.04 3.14 40.39
C PRO A 33 -16.56 4.53 40.83
N ALA A 34 -16.67 5.44 39.86
CA ALA A 34 -17.41 6.70 39.99
C ALA A 34 -18.34 6.93 38.78
N GLN A 35 -19.46 7.62 39.00
CA GLN A 35 -20.65 7.57 38.14
C GLN A 35 -20.89 8.87 37.36
N SER A 36 -21.65 8.74 36.25
CA SER A 36 -22.76 9.60 35.79
C SER A 36 -22.58 11.13 35.64
N GLY A 37 -23.03 11.63 34.48
CA GLY A 37 -23.32 13.06 34.23
C GLY A 37 -22.72 13.55 32.91
N GLY A 38 -23.46 14.18 32.00
CA GLY A 38 -24.91 14.37 31.94
C GLY A 38 -25.32 14.81 30.54
N GLY A 39 -26.52 14.41 30.09
CA GLY A 39 -27.06 14.86 28.80
C GLY A 39 -27.84 16.16 28.93
N GLN A 40 -27.60 17.10 28.01
CA GLN A 40 -28.54 18.15 27.59
C GLN A 40 -28.01 18.84 26.32
N GLY A 41 -28.83 18.84 25.27
CA GLY A 41 -28.52 19.42 23.96
C GLY A 41 -29.79 19.45 23.12
N THR A 42 -30.59 20.50 23.31
CA THR A 42 -31.94 20.66 22.76
C THR A 42 -31.96 21.47 21.46
N ALA A 43 -33.12 21.44 20.79
CA ALA A 43 -33.50 22.14 19.55
C ALA A 43 -32.92 21.52 18.25
N SER A 44 -33.72 21.04 17.27
CA SER A 44 -34.96 21.50 16.62
C SER A 44 -34.68 22.27 15.32
N GLY A 45 -35.28 21.82 14.22
CA GLY A 45 -35.07 22.38 12.89
C GLY A 45 -35.71 21.53 11.78
N SER A 46 -37.04 21.62 11.63
CA SER A 46 -37.76 21.04 10.50
C SER A 46 -37.98 22.08 9.41
N GLY A 47 -37.79 21.71 8.14
CA GLY A 47 -38.10 22.55 6.97
C GLY A 47 -36.89 22.67 6.01
N GLY A 48 -37.06 22.56 4.70
CA GLY A 48 -38.28 22.30 3.92
C GLY A 48 -37.94 21.91 2.48
N ALA A 49 -38.95 21.54 1.69
CA ALA A 49 -38.77 21.20 0.28
C ALA A 49 -38.46 22.44 -0.58
N GLY A 50 -37.64 22.28 -1.62
CA GLY A 50 -37.31 23.30 -2.60
C GLY A 50 -36.73 22.67 -3.86
N SER A 51 -37.57 22.41 -4.84
CA SER A 51 -37.20 21.76 -6.10
C SER A 51 -36.75 22.75 -7.19
N SER A 52 -36.01 22.21 -8.16
CA SER A 52 -35.90 22.67 -9.57
C SER A 52 -34.86 23.74 -9.93
N SER A 53 -33.88 23.31 -10.76
CA SER A 53 -33.45 23.86 -12.08
C SER A 53 -33.27 25.39 -12.25
N ALA A 54 -32.30 25.95 -13.00
CA ALA A 54 -31.31 25.43 -13.96
C ALA A 54 -30.20 26.53 -14.16
N ASP A 55 -29.12 26.41 -14.95
CA ASP A 55 -28.54 25.32 -15.77
C ASP A 55 -27.01 25.57 -15.92
N GLY A 56 -26.26 24.70 -16.60
CA GLY A 56 -24.84 24.94 -16.95
C GLY A 56 -24.07 23.70 -17.41
N ALA A 57 -23.90 23.53 -18.72
CA ALA A 57 -23.33 22.32 -19.32
C ALA A 57 -21.83 22.09 -19.03
N GLY A 58 -21.46 20.81 -18.85
CA GLY A 58 -20.07 20.40 -18.57
C GLY A 58 -19.79 18.91 -18.78
N GLY A 59 -20.08 18.37 -19.97
CA GLY A 59 -19.53 17.11 -20.49
C GLY A 59 -19.59 15.87 -19.59
N GLY A 60 -20.72 15.16 -19.59
CA GLY A 60 -20.84 13.93 -18.81
C GLY A 60 -20.12 12.73 -19.42
N SER A 61 -19.76 11.77 -18.56
CA SER A 61 -20.18 10.38 -18.79
C SER A 61 -20.33 9.65 -17.47
N ALA A 62 -21.54 9.15 -17.22
CA ALA A 62 -21.83 8.21 -16.15
C ALA A 62 -22.39 6.92 -16.77
N GLY A 63 -21.94 5.77 -16.28
CA GLY A 63 -22.55 4.48 -16.60
C GLY A 63 -21.83 3.69 -17.70
N GLY A 64 -20.90 2.84 -17.28
CA GLY A 64 -20.27 1.86 -18.16
C GLY A 64 -19.33 0.95 -17.39
N ALA A 65 -19.86 -0.05 -16.68
CA ALA A 65 -19.06 -1.13 -16.11
C ALA A 65 -18.54 -2.02 -17.25
N SER A 66 -17.49 -1.54 -17.94
CA SER A 66 -16.74 -2.32 -18.90
C SER A 66 -15.84 -3.32 -18.17
N ALA A 67 -15.47 -4.41 -18.83
CA ALA A 67 -14.46 -5.36 -18.37
C ALA A 67 -13.04 -4.78 -18.51
N GLY A 68 -12.80 -3.62 -17.90
CA GLY A 68 -11.57 -2.86 -17.98
C GLY A 68 -11.37 -2.03 -16.70
N GLY A 69 -10.19 -2.17 -16.10
CA GLY A 69 -9.86 -1.60 -14.79
C GLY A 69 -9.86 -0.06 -14.72
N THR A 70 -9.77 0.45 -13.50
CA THR A 70 -9.70 1.89 -13.18
C THR A 70 -8.58 2.56 -13.96
N SER A 71 -8.92 3.56 -14.77
CA SER A 71 -7.92 4.34 -15.50
C SER A 71 -7.06 5.15 -14.53
N LEU A 72 -5.74 5.10 -14.72
CA LEU A 72 -4.75 5.91 -14.00
C LEU A 72 -4.26 7.11 -14.83
N GLY A 73 -4.59 7.16 -16.12
CA GLY A 73 -4.12 8.18 -17.07
C GLY A 73 -3.00 7.69 -17.98
N SER A 74 -2.19 8.63 -18.49
CA SER A 74 -1.19 8.36 -19.53
C SER A 74 -0.01 7.54 -19.00
N ALA A 75 0.41 6.54 -19.77
CA ALA A 75 1.59 5.73 -19.52
C ALA A 75 2.89 6.58 -19.50
N SER A 76 2.95 7.62 -20.32
CA SER A 76 4.06 8.58 -20.39
C SER A 76 4.26 9.41 -19.11
N ASP A 77 3.28 9.43 -18.19
CA ASP A 77 3.42 10.11 -16.89
C ASP A 77 4.32 9.35 -15.91
N VAL A 78 4.70 8.10 -16.25
CA VAL A 78 5.58 7.26 -15.43
C VAL A 78 6.97 7.23 -16.09
N PRO A 79 8.01 7.79 -15.46
CA PRO A 79 9.34 7.86 -16.07
C PRO A 79 10.06 6.51 -16.06
N VAL A 80 10.83 6.23 -17.12
CA VAL A 80 11.74 5.07 -17.17
C VAL A 80 12.75 5.14 -16.02
N GLY A 81 12.95 4.04 -15.32
CA GLY A 81 13.80 3.94 -14.13
C GLY A 81 13.16 4.48 -12.84
N GLY A 82 11.97 5.07 -12.91
CA GLY A 82 11.28 5.67 -11.77
C GLY A 82 9.82 5.22 -11.64
N GLY A 83 8.96 6.12 -11.16
CA GLY A 83 7.55 5.84 -10.93
C GLY A 83 6.73 7.10 -10.61
N LYS A 84 5.41 6.91 -10.48
CA LYS A 84 4.42 7.92 -10.10
C LYS A 84 3.46 7.35 -9.06
N VAL A 85 3.15 8.13 -8.02
CA VAL A 85 2.13 7.78 -7.02
C VAL A 85 0.76 8.23 -7.51
N PHE A 86 -0.21 7.34 -7.45
CA PHE A 86 -1.62 7.59 -7.76
C PHE A 86 -2.39 7.46 -6.43
N SER A 87 -2.47 8.60 -5.73
CA SER A 87 -2.90 8.68 -4.33
C SER A 87 -4.34 8.22 -4.11
N ASP A 88 -5.26 8.56 -5.03
CA ASP A 88 -6.69 8.26 -4.92
C ASP A 88 -6.96 6.75 -4.98
N GLN A 89 -6.20 6.03 -5.81
CA GLN A 89 -6.26 4.58 -5.97
C GLN A 89 -5.35 3.84 -4.97
N LYS A 90 -4.57 4.56 -4.15
CA LYS A 90 -3.54 4.04 -3.23
C LYS A 90 -2.56 3.06 -3.89
N VAL A 91 -2.08 3.42 -5.09
CA VAL A 91 -1.03 2.69 -5.81
C VAL A 91 0.15 3.58 -6.18
N VAL A 92 1.29 2.95 -6.41
CA VAL A 92 2.44 3.51 -7.11
C VAL A 92 2.67 2.65 -8.35
N VAL A 93 2.80 3.27 -9.52
CA VAL A 93 3.22 2.59 -10.74
C VAL A 93 4.66 2.96 -11.02
N THR A 94 5.49 1.97 -11.29
CA THR A 94 6.89 2.11 -11.66
C THR A 94 7.13 1.60 -13.08
N GLN A 95 8.22 2.07 -13.69
CA GLN A 95 8.64 1.64 -15.02
C GLN A 95 10.15 1.33 -15.03
N PRO A 96 10.60 0.19 -14.48
CA PRO A 96 12.03 -0.14 -14.38
C PRO A 96 12.75 -0.18 -15.73
N GLN A 97 12.03 -0.49 -16.80
CA GLN A 97 12.50 -0.48 -18.19
C GLN A 97 11.39 0.09 -19.08
N ALA A 98 11.75 0.62 -20.26
CA ALA A 98 10.79 1.21 -21.21
C ALA A 98 9.61 0.27 -21.49
N GLY A 99 8.37 0.72 -21.20
CA GLY A 99 7.15 -0.06 -21.40
C GLY A 99 6.87 -1.18 -20.38
N ASN A 100 7.79 -1.47 -19.46
CA ASN A 100 7.62 -2.49 -18.42
C ASN A 100 7.01 -1.85 -17.17
N PHE A 101 5.69 -1.79 -17.12
CA PHE A 101 4.95 -1.21 -16.00
C PHE A 101 4.72 -2.22 -14.87
N ARG A 102 4.89 -1.76 -13.63
CA ARG A 102 4.58 -2.53 -12.42
C ARG A 102 3.81 -1.67 -11.45
N ALA A 103 2.77 -2.21 -10.82
CA ALA A 103 2.01 -1.49 -9.81
C ALA A 103 2.14 -2.18 -8.45
N PHE A 104 2.24 -1.36 -7.41
CA PHE A 104 2.25 -1.78 -6.02
C PHE A 104 1.29 -0.90 -5.23
N SER A 105 0.82 -1.35 -4.07
CA SER A 105 0.14 -0.46 -3.14
C SER A 105 1.10 0.64 -2.68
N SER A 106 0.64 1.89 -2.61
CA SER A 106 1.39 2.98 -1.99
C SER A 106 1.41 2.92 -0.46
N VAL A 107 0.74 1.93 0.15
CA VAL A 107 0.70 1.74 1.61
C VAL A 107 1.93 0.98 2.10
N CYS A 108 2.80 1.67 2.84
CA CYS A 108 3.99 1.11 3.45
C CYS A 108 3.64 -0.02 4.44
N THR A 109 4.28 -1.18 4.27
CA THR A 109 4.03 -2.39 5.06
C THR A 109 4.57 -2.36 6.50
N HIS A 110 5.26 -1.27 6.89
CA HIS A 110 5.69 -1.02 8.27
C HIS A 110 4.49 -0.64 9.17
N GLN A 111 3.91 0.55 8.97
CA GLN A 111 2.83 1.10 9.80
C GLN A 111 1.72 1.79 8.98
N GLY A 112 1.62 1.51 7.67
CA GLY A 112 0.48 1.97 6.85
C GLY A 112 0.56 3.39 6.29
N CYS A 113 1.65 4.13 6.50
CA CYS A 113 1.89 5.41 5.82
C CYS A 113 1.87 5.27 4.29
N SER A 114 1.39 6.29 3.58
CA SER A 114 1.62 6.40 2.13
C SER A 114 3.09 6.67 1.82
N VAL A 115 3.65 5.98 0.83
CA VAL A 115 4.88 6.39 0.13
C VAL A 115 4.58 7.63 -0.72
N ASN A 116 5.56 8.52 -0.87
CA ASN A 116 5.37 9.82 -1.53
C ASN A 116 6.47 10.21 -2.53
N GLU A 117 7.58 9.46 -2.57
CA GLU A 117 8.73 9.75 -3.42
C GLU A 117 9.20 8.46 -4.13
N ILE A 118 9.71 8.62 -5.35
CA ILE A 118 10.43 7.57 -6.08
C ILE A 118 11.76 8.17 -6.54
N ALA A 119 12.87 7.67 -6.01
CA ALA A 119 14.23 8.13 -6.29
C ALA A 119 15.22 6.96 -6.19
N ASP A 120 16.33 7.03 -6.94
CA ASP A 120 17.46 6.09 -6.86
C ASP A 120 17.08 4.59 -7.01
N GLY A 121 16.04 4.29 -7.81
CA GLY A 121 15.53 2.93 -7.97
C GLY A 121 14.68 2.41 -6.80
N THR A 122 14.28 3.29 -5.87
CA THR A 122 13.45 2.97 -4.71
C THR A 122 12.20 3.85 -4.58
N ILE A 123 11.17 3.26 -3.98
CA ILE A 123 9.90 3.87 -3.57
C ILE A 123 10.02 4.15 -2.07
N ASN A 124 9.89 5.42 -1.66
CA ASN A 124 10.31 5.88 -0.35
C ASN A 124 9.12 6.20 0.57
N CYS A 125 9.17 5.70 1.81
CA CYS A 125 8.21 6.01 2.86
C CYS A 125 8.76 7.10 3.79
N PRO A 126 8.13 8.29 3.85
CA PRO A 126 8.69 9.46 4.55
C PRO A 126 8.61 9.32 6.08
N CYS A 127 7.72 8.48 6.60
CA CYS A 127 7.48 8.38 8.04
C CYS A 127 8.65 7.78 8.83
N HIS A 128 9.40 6.84 8.25
CA HIS A 128 10.43 6.07 8.96
C HIS A 128 11.61 5.63 8.07
N GLY A 129 11.70 6.14 6.83
CA GLY A 129 12.79 5.81 5.90
C GLY A 129 12.72 4.44 5.21
N SER A 130 11.62 3.68 5.32
CA SER A 130 11.50 2.41 4.60
C SER A 130 11.49 2.62 3.09
N LYS A 131 12.32 1.86 2.38
CA LYS A 131 12.48 1.92 0.93
C LYS A 131 12.14 0.58 0.30
N PHE A 132 11.50 0.63 -0.86
CA PHE A 132 11.11 -0.56 -1.62
C PHE A 132 11.64 -0.48 -3.05
N SER A 133 12.15 -1.58 -3.60
CA SER A 133 12.65 -1.64 -4.97
C SER A 133 11.56 -1.26 -5.98
N VAL A 134 11.86 -0.36 -6.94
CA VAL A 134 10.95 -0.08 -8.05
C VAL A 134 10.75 -1.29 -8.97
N ALA A 135 11.69 -2.24 -8.96
CA ALA A 135 11.69 -3.40 -9.83
C ALA A 135 10.67 -4.46 -9.42
N ASP A 136 10.36 -4.61 -8.13
CA ASP A 136 9.51 -5.71 -7.62
C ASP A 136 8.79 -5.41 -6.29
N GLY A 137 8.94 -4.22 -5.72
CA GLY A 137 8.35 -3.84 -4.44
C GLY A 137 9.00 -4.52 -3.23
N SER A 138 10.10 -5.26 -3.41
CA SER A 138 10.86 -5.87 -2.31
C SER A 138 11.42 -4.80 -1.36
N VAL A 139 11.66 -5.16 -0.10
CA VAL A 139 12.26 -4.25 0.88
C VAL A 139 13.73 -4.00 0.50
N ALA A 140 14.06 -2.75 0.19
CA ALA A 140 15.43 -2.30 0.01
C ALA A 140 16.01 -1.75 1.33
N GLU A 141 15.19 -1.08 2.14
CA GLU A 141 15.58 -0.52 3.44
C GLU A 141 14.44 -0.64 4.46
N GLY A 142 14.77 -1.00 5.70
CA GLY A 142 13.82 -1.13 6.81
C GLY A 142 13.29 0.21 7.33
N PRO A 143 12.47 0.26 8.39
CA PRO A 143 12.02 -0.86 9.25
C PRO A 143 10.96 -1.81 8.67
N ALA A 144 10.41 -1.57 7.48
CA ALA A 144 9.52 -2.52 6.82
C ALA A 144 10.19 -3.91 6.66
N LYS A 145 9.42 -4.99 6.83
CA LYS A 145 9.89 -6.39 6.72
C LYS A 145 9.18 -7.22 5.66
N ARG A 146 8.30 -6.60 4.87
CA ARG A 146 7.48 -7.26 3.83
C ARG A 146 7.45 -6.37 2.57
N PRO A 147 7.45 -6.95 1.37
CA PRO A 147 7.33 -6.19 0.13
C PRO A 147 6.02 -5.40 0.08
N LEU A 148 5.96 -4.33 -0.70
CA LEU A 148 4.69 -3.69 -1.07
C LEU A 148 3.80 -4.71 -1.78
N ALA A 149 2.50 -4.68 -1.50
CA ALA A 149 1.55 -5.59 -2.15
C ALA A 149 1.44 -5.25 -3.65
N ALA A 150 1.79 -6.20 -4.52
CA ALA A 150 1.64 -6.04 -5.97
C ALA A 150 0.19 -5.80 -6.38
N LYS A 151 0.01 -5.09 -7.49
CA LYS A 151 -1.26 -4.78 -8.15
C LYS A 151 -1.14 -5.03 -9.65
N GLN A 152 -2.23 -5.42 -10.28
CA GLN A 152 -2.24 -5.66 -11.72
C GLN A 152 -2.45 -4.33 -12.46
N VAL A 153 -1.52 -4.02 -13.37
CA VAL A 153 -1.60 -2.85 -14.24
C VAL A 153 -1.38 -3.28 -15.68
N THR A 154 -2.18 -2.73 -16.59
CA THR A 154 -2.08 -2.97 -18.03
C THR A 154 -1.91 -1.63 -18.73
N ASN A 155 -1.01 -1.57 -19.71
CA ASN A 155 -0.93 -0.45 -20.65
C ASN A 155 -1.79 -0.76 -21.89
N ASP A 156 -2.91 -0.07 -22.02
CA ASP A 156 -3.85 -0.19 -23.13
C ASP A 156 -3.72 1.04 -24.03
N GLY A 157 -2.99 0.91 -25.15
CA GLY A 157 -2.82 1.98 -26.13
C GLY A 157 -2.15 3.26 -25.62
N GLY A 158 -1.39 3.21 -24.52
CA GLY A 158 -0.82 4.38 -23.85
C GLY A 158 -1.61 4.86 -22.63
N THR A 159 -2.73 4.21 -22.28
CA THR A 159 -3.47 4.46 -21.03
C THR A 159 -3.19 3.35 -20.02
N LEU A 160 -2.79 3.69 -18.80
CA LEU A 160 -2.62 2.73 -17.71
C LEU A 160 -3.97 2.42 -17.06
N LYS A 161 -4.27 1.13 -16.89
CA LYS A 161 -5.48 0.62 -16.25
C LYS A 161 -5.13 -0.33 -15.10
N LEU A 162 -5.73 -0.09 -13.94
CA LEU A 162 -5.59 -0.87 -12.70
C LEU A 162 -6.78 -1.84 -12.58
N SER A 163 -6.53 -3.15 -12.65
CA SER A 163 -7.55 -4.21 -12.63
C SER A 163 -7.50 -5.06 -11.36
#